data_AF-A0A352JMD7-F1
#
_entry.id   AF-A0A352JMD7-F1
#
_cell.length_a   1.000
_cell.length_b   1.000
_cell.length_c   1.000
_cell.angle_alpha   90.00
_cell.angle_beta   90.00
_cell.angle_gamma   90.00
#
_symmetry.space_group_name_H-M   'P 1'
#
loop_
_entity.id
_entity.type
_entity.pdbx_description
1 polymer ?
#
loop_
_entity_poly.entity_id
_entity_poly.type
_entity_poly.pdbx_seq_one_letter_code
_entity_poly.pdbx_strand_id
1 'polypeptide(L)' 'MITEKKIELLQVDPNHNSLRLHKINLKGDQAWSISIDMKIRVLFVYEKDGIVLVNIGTHDEVY' A
#
# COMPACT_ATOMS: atom_id res chain seq x y z
N MET A 1 -10.93 10.56 7.77
CA MET A 1 -11.39 9.83 8.99
C MET A 1 -11.11 8.32 9.02
N ILE A 2 -11.26 7.52 7.94
CA ILE A 2 -10.74 6.13 7.89
C ILE A 2 -9.40 6.05 7.13
N THR A 3 -9.26 6.78 6.03
CA THR A 3 -8.06 6.81 5.19
C THR A 3 -6.80 7.25 5.94
N GLU A 4 -6.89 8.33 6.74
CA GLU A 4 -5.76 8.86 7.53
C GLU A 4 -5.18 7.78 8.46
N LYS A 5 -6.04 7.07 9.21
CA LYS A 5 -5.60 6.05 10.19
C LYS A 5 -4.81 4.91 9.56
N LYS A 6 -5.09 4.56 8.31
CA LYS A 6 -4.38 3.48 7.60
C LYS A 6 -3.03 3.94 7.07
N ILE A 7 -2.94 5.18 6.62
CA ILE A 7 -1.66 5.78 6.18
C ILE A 7 -0.75 6.03 7.38
N GLU A 8 -1.29 6.53 8.49
CA GLU A 8 -0.55 6.64 9.76
C GLU A 8 -0.05 5.28 10.23
N LEU A 9 -0.89 4.24 10.17
CA LEU A 9 -0.47 2.89 10.51
C LEU A 9 0.64 2.36 9.57
N LEU A 10 0.57 2.65 8.27
CA LEU A 10 1.63 2.30 7.31
C LEU A 10 2.97 2.97 7.67
N GLN A 11 2.95 4.21 8.15
CA GLN A 11 4.16 4.94 8.55
C GLN A 11 4.81 4.35 9.81
N VAL A 12 4.00 3.82 10.74
CA VAL A 12 4.48 3.30 12.03
C VAL A 12 4.81 1.81 11.95
N ASP A 13 3.95 1.01 11.31
CA ASP A 13 4.10 -0.44 11.15
C ASP A 13 3.56 -0.90 9.78
N PRO A 14 4.40 -0.89 8.73
CA PRO A 14 3.99 -1.31 7.40
C PRO A 14 3.63 -2.80 7.29
N ASN A 15 4.05 -3.63 8.26
CA ASN A 15 3.79 -5.06 8.28
C ASN A 15 2.54 -5.43 9.09
N HIS A 16 1.81 -4.44 9.62
CA HIS A 16 0.62 -4.68 10.41
C HIS A 16 -0.44 -5.47 9.61
N ASN A 17 -0.93 -6.58 10.17
CA ASN A 17 -1.87 -7.49 9.48
C ASN A 17 -3.14 -6.81 8.93
N SER A 18 -3.60 -5.74 9.58
CA SER A 18 -4.77 -4.99 9.11
C SER A 18 -4.54 -4.26 7.77
N LEU A 19 -3.28 -4.00 7.40
CA LEU A 19 -2.92 -3.41 6.11
C LEU A 19 -3.02 -4.42 4.96
N ARG A 20 -3.07 -5.74 5.26
CA ARG A 20 -3.12 -6.82 4.25
C ARG A 20 -2.01 -6.63 3.20
N LEU A 21 -0.80 -6.36 3.68
CA LEU A 21 0.37 -6.12 2.86
C LEU A 21 0.64 -7.33 1.97
N HIS A 22 0.81 -7.10 0.67
CA HIS A 22 1.23 -8.12 -0.27
C HIS A 22 2.16 -7.52 -1.33
N LYS A 23 3.13 -8.31 -1.77
CA LYS A 23 4.11 -7.93 -2.78
C LYS A 23 3.49 -8.08 -4.17
N ILE A 24 3.69 -7.08 -5.01
CA ILE A 24 3.28 -7.05 -6.41
C ILE A 24 4.54 -7.03 -7.27
N ASN A 25 4.58 -7.87 -8.31
CA ASN A 25 5.63 -7.84 -9.31
C ASN A 25 5.17 -6.96 -10.48
N LEU A 26 5.71 -5.74 -10.57
CA LEU A 26 5.28 -4.76 -11.55
C LEU A 26 6.34 -4.66 -12.65
N LYS A 27 6.20 -5.45 -13.72
CA LYS A 27 7.09 -5.43 -14.90
C LYS A 27 8.60 -5.45 -14.59
N GLY A 28 9.01 -6.11 -13.51
CA GLY A 28 10.41 -6.21 -13.08
C GLY A 28 10.75 -5.40 -11.83
N ASP A 29 9.89 -4.46 -11.44
CA ASP A 29 10.03 -3.71 -10.20
C ASP A 29 9.25 -4.36 -9.06
N GLN A 30 9.84 -4.31 -7.86
CA GLN A 30 9.20 -4.78 -6.64
C GLN A 30 8.33 -3.66 -6.08
N ALA A 31 7.02 -3.89 -6.06
CA ALA A 31 6.06 -3.00 -5.42
C ALA A 31 5.30 -3.76 -4.32
N TRP A 32 4.59 -3.02 -3.49
CA TRP A 32 3.75 -3.53 -2.42
C TRP A 32 2.38 -2.87 -2.49
N SER A 33 1.36 -3.60 -2.05
CA SER A 33 0.02 -3.04 -1.92
C SER A 33 -0.57 -3.31 -0.55
N ILE A 34 -1.33 -2.32 -0.06
CA ILE A 34 -2.10 -2.38 1.18
C ILE A 34 -3.57 -2.06 0.92
N SER A 35 -4.44 -2.56 1.80
CA SER A 35 -5.86 -2.24 1.87
C SER A 35 -6.08 -1.02 2.76
N ILE A 36 -6.65 0.04 2.20
CA ILE A 36 -7.14 1.17 3.00
C ILE A 36 -8.53 0.84 3.53
N ASP A 37 -9.41 0.39 2.62
CA ASP A 37 -10.71 -0.16 2.96
C ASP A 37 -11.03 -1.36 2.04
N MET A 38 -12.31 -1.74 1.93
CA MET A 38 -12.75 -2.86 1.09
C MET A 38 -12.58 -2.61 -0.41
N LYS A 39 -12.52 -1.36 -0.85
CA LYS A 39 -12.44 -0.97 -2.26
C LYS A 39 -11.10 -0.36 -2.61
N ILE A 40 -10.49 0.42 -1.72
CA ILE A 40 -9.29 1.21 -2.01
C ILE A 40 -8.02 0.45 -1.66
N ARG A 41 -7.11 0.42 -2.62
CA ARG A 41 -5.74 -0.08 -2.48
C ARG A 41 -4.75 1.05 -2.75
N VAL A 42 -3.65 1.00 -2.03
CA VAL A 42 -2.49 1.86 -2.27
C VAL A 42 -1.35 0.96 -2.71
N LEU A 43 -0.68 1.31 -3.80
CA LEU A 43 0.60 0.73 -4.18
C LEU A 43 1.72 1.66 -3.75
N PHE A 44 2.81 1.06 -3.32
CA PHE A 44 4.01 1.79 -2.97
C PHE A 44 5.27 0.98 -3.24
N VAL A 45 6.40 1.66 -3.23
CA VAL A 45 7.74 1.08 -3.28
C VAL A 45 8.53 1.51 -2.05
N TYR A 46 9.41 0.64 -1.57
CA TYR A 46 10.41 1.02 -0.57
C TYR A 46 11.56 1.75 -1.26
N GLU A 47 11.91 2.90 -0.72
CA GLU A 47 13.07 3.70 -1.09
C GLU A 47 14.03 3.78 0.10
N LYS A 48 15.24 4.27 -0.13
CA LYS A 48 16.29 4.36 0.89
C LYS A 48 15.82 5.03 2.19
N ASP A 49 15.02 6.09 2.06
CA ASP A 49 14.61 6.95 3.18
C ASP A 49 13.12 6.80 3.53
N GLY A 50 12.43 5.79 2.98
CA GLY A 50 11.03 5.53 3.34
C GLY A 50 10.22 4.84 2.24
N ILE A 51 8.99 5.32 2.06
CA ILE A 51 8.01 4.73 1.16
C ILE A 51 7.51 5.80 0.20
N VAL A 52 7.45 5.45 -1.10
CA VAL A 52 6.84 6.29 -2.13
C VAL A 52 5.54 5.65 -2.59
N LEU A 53 4.43 6.39 -2.47
CA LEU A 53 3.13 5.95 -2.98
C LEU A 53 3.12 6.13 -4.50
N VAL A 54 2.93 5.04 -5.23
CA VAL A 54 2.99 5.05 -6.70
C VAL A 54 1.61 5.06 -7.35
N ASN A 55 0.60 4.53 -6.66
CA ASN A 55 -0.77 4.54 -7.14
C ASN A 55 -1.78 4.41 -6.00
N ILE A 56 -2.96 5.01 -6.15
CA ILE A 56 -4.12 4.86 -5.27
C ILE A 56 -5.31 4.58 -6.18
N GLY A 57 -5.93 3.42 -6.02
CA GLY A 57 -7.00 2.97 -6.90
C GLY A 57 -7.89 1.94 -6.23
N THR A 58 -8.86 1.45 -6.97
CA THR A 58 -9.73 0.37 -6.49
C THR A 58 -9.05 -1.00 -6.57
N HIS A 59 -9.60 -2.01 -5.90
CA HIS A 59 -9.10 -3.39 -5.97
C HIS A 59 -8.99 -3.89 -7.41
N ASP A 60 -9.94 -3.51 -8.27
CA ASP A 60 -10.07 -3.92 -9.66
C ASP A 60 -9.20 -3.10 -10.62
N GLU A 61 -8.64 -1.97 -10.18
CA GLU A 61 -7.72 -1.13 -10.97
C GLU A 61 -6.24 -1.40 -10.65
N VAL A 62 -5.99 -2.00 -9.48
CA VAL A 62 -4.65 -2.36 -8.98
C VAL A 62 -4.23 -3.77 -9.39
N TYR A 63 -5.20 -4.65 -9.65
CA TYR A 63 -5.03 -5.99 -10.23
C TYR A 63 -5.51 -6.01 -11.66
#